data_AF-A0A1N6MTV1-F1
#
_entry.id   AF-A0A1N6MTV1-F1
#
_cell.length_a   1.000
_cell.length_b   1.000
_cell.length_c   1.000
_cell.angle_alpha   90.00
_cell.angle_beta   90.00
_cell.angle_gamma   90.00
#
_symmetry.space_group_name_H-M   'P 1'
#
loop_
_entity.id
_entity.type
_entity.pdbx_description
1 polymer ?
#
loop_
_entity_poly.entity_id
_entity_poly.type
_entity_poly.pdbx_seq_one_letter_code
_entity_poly.pdbx_strand_id
1 'polypeptide(L)'
;MTKEEFFEKIESVNFSVIRKKLTQKNPNIAKVWSEEGAIDAIEQYKRFMYLIYKYNKSGIKLVPSIEIDEIWHHHILDTKNYQKDCENIYGYFVHHSPFSELTGDNKLDEVSINFMKTQQLYLEEFGEYMYEVDF
;
A
#
# COMPACT_ATOMS: atom_id res chain seq x y z
N MET A 1 16.83 8.16 -5.09
CA MET A 1 17.21 6.81 -5.51
C MET A 1 16.49 6.51 -6.80
N THR A 2 17.12 5.72 -7.66
CA THR A 2 16.49 5.25 -8.90
C THR A 2 15.34 4.29 -8.57
N LYS A 3 14.56 3.92 -9.58
CA LYS A 3 13.47 2.95 -9.40
C LYS A 3 14.05 1.59 -8.98
N GLU A 4 15.16 1.19 -9.57
CA GLU A 4 15.86 -0.05 -9.26
C GLU A 4 16.34 -0.07 -7.80
N GLU A 5 17.03 0.98 -7.36
CA GLU A 5 17.48 1.10 -5.96
C GLU A 5 16.32 1.07 -4.95
N PHE A 6 15.16 1.63 -5.33
CA PHE A 6 13.96 1.55 -4.49
C PHE A 6 13.47 0.10 -4.37
N PHE A 7 13.37 -0.61 -5.49
CA PHE A 7 12.89 -1.99 -5.48
C PHE A 7 13.86 -2.93 -4.78
N GLU A 8 15.18 -2.73 -4.89
CA GLU A 8 16.16 -3.47 -4.09
C GLU A 8 15.91 -3.34 -2.59
N LYS A 9 15.57 -2.13 -2.12
CA LYS A 9 15.27 -1.88 -0.71
C LYS A 9 13.94 -2.49 -0.29
N ILE A 10 12.88 -2.35 -1.09
CA ILE A 10 11.56 -2.86 -0.69
C ILE A 10 11.49 -4.39 -0.75
N GLU A 11 12.29 -5.05 -1.58
CA GLU A 11 12.44 -6.51 -1.56
C GLU A 11 13.08 -7.04 -0.27
N SER A 12 13.77 -6.18 0.51
CA SER A 12 14.29 -6.56 1.82
C SER A 12 13.23 -6.58 2.93
N VAL A 13 12.03 -6.02 2.67
CA VAL A 13 10.92 -5.99 3.64
C VAL A 13 10.27 -7.37 3.74
N ASN A 14 10.08 -7.84 4.97
CA ASN A 14 9.57 -9.19 5.22
C ASN A 14 8.04 -9.23 5.32
N PHE A 15 7.36 -9.50 4.20
CA PHE A 15 5.91 -9.68 4.16
C PHE A 15 5.42 -11.10 4.52
N SER A 16 6.30 -12.04 4.84
CA SER A 16 5.91 -13.45 5.07
C SER A 16 4.93 -13.63 6.24
N VAL A 17 5.06 -12.82 7.29
CA VAL A 17 4.19 -12.86 8.46
C VAL A 17 2.79 -12.34 8.11
N ILE A 18 2.73 -11.26 7.32
CA ILE A 18 1.48 -10.66 6.85
C ILE A 18 0.75 -11.65 5.93
N ARG A 19 1.45 -12.20 4.94
CA ARG A 19 0.91 -13.22 4.03
C ARG A 19 0.35 -14.41 4.80
N LYS A 20 1.15 -15.00 5.70
CA LYS A 20 0.72 -16.15 6.53
C LYS A 20 -0.51 -15.82 7.39
N LYS A 21 -0.60 -14.60 7.92
CA LYS A 21 -1.74 -14.18 8.75
C LYS A 21 -3.01 -14.08 7.91
N LEU A 22 -2.93 -13.50 6.72
CA LEU A 22 -4.09 -13.28 5.83
C LEU A 22 -4.62 -14.57 5.21
N THR A 23 -3.74 -15.54 4.94
CA THR A 23 -4.11 -16.81 4.27
C THR A 23 -4.48 -17.93 5.24
N GLN A 24 -4.62 -17.62 6.53
CA GLN A 24 -4.98 -18.57 7.57
C GLN A 24 -6.14 -18.05 8.41
N LYS A 25 -6.98 -18.98 8.90
CA LYS A 25 -8.05 -18.62 9.84
C LYS A 25 -7.44 -18.03 11.10
N ASN A 26 -7.76 -16.77 11.37
CA ASN A 26 -7.25 -16.00 12.48
C ASN A 26 -8.39 -15.18 13.09
N PRO A 27 -8.53 -15.10 14.43
CA PRO A 27 -9.61 -14.34 15.06
C PRO A 27 -9.57 -12.84 14.75
N ASN A 28 -8.42 -12.31 14.34
CA ASN A 28 -8.21 -10.90 14.02
C ASN A 28 -8.16 -10.62 12.52
N ILE A 29 -8.76 -11.50 11.71
CA ILE A 29 -8.86 -11.35 10.25
C ILE A 29 -10.33 -11.56 9.87
N ALA A 30 -10.90 -10.60 9.13
CA ALA A 30 -12.31 -10.65 8.74
C ALA A 30 -12.59 -11.68 7.63
N LYS A 31 -11.63 -11.86 6.72
CA LYS A 31 -11.72 -12.76 5.57
C LYS A 31 -10.38 -13.45 5.32
N VAL A 32 -10.39 -14.75 5.02
CA VAL A 32 -9.17 -15.54 4.76
C VAL A 32 -8.87 -15.52 3.28
N TRP A 33 -7.74 -14.92 2.91
CA TRP A 33 -7.30 -14.68 1.54
C TRP A 33 -6.79 -15.96 0.88
N SER A 34 -6.85 -16.03 -0.45
CA SER A 34 -6.07 -17.01 -1.20
C SER A 34 -4.58 -16.66 -1.13
N GLU A 35 -3.71 -17.67 -1.33
CA GLU A 35 -2.26 -17.44 -1.31
C GLU A 35 -1.85 -16.55 -2.48
N GLU A 36 -2.44 -16.80 -3.65
CA GLU A 36 -2.24 -16.01 -4.86
C GLU A 36 -2.68 -14.55 -4.66
N GLY A 37 -3.88 -14.32 -4.12
CA GLY A 37 -4.37 -12.96 -3.90
C GLY A 37 -3.55 -12.18 -2.87
N ALA A 38 -3.04 -12.85 -1.84
CA ALA A 38 -2.13 -12.23 -0.89
C ALA A 38 -0.77 -11.86 -1.54
N ILE A 39 -0.25 -12.70 -2.44
CA ILE A 39 0.98 -12.41 -3.19
C ILE A 39 0.77 -11.20 -4.11
N ASP A 40 -0.32 -11.19 -4.87
CA ASP A 40 -0.64 -10.11 -5.81
C ASP A 40 -0.85 -8.78 -5.07
N ALA A 41 -1.56 -8.78 -3.94
CA ALA A 41 -1.75 -7.56 -3.14
C ALA A 41 -0.46 -7.04 -2.52
N ILE A 42 0.45 -7.93 -2.09
CA ILE A 42 1.78 -7.52 -1.61
C ILE A 42 2.56 -6.85 -2.73
N GLU A 43 2.53 -7.40 -3.95
CA GLU A 43 3.21 -6.80 -5.10
C GLU A 43 2.62 -5.42 -5.45
N GLN A 44 1.29 -5.30 -5.48
CA GLN A 44 0.61 -4.02 -5.66
C GLN A 44 0.97 -3.01 -4.56
N TYR A 45 1.11 -3.45 -3.30
CA TYR A 45 1.53 -2.61 -2.18
C TYR A 45 2.97 -2.09 -2.34
N LYS A 46 3.91 -2.94 -2.75
CA LYS A 46 5.30 -2.50 -3.01
C LYS A 46 5.36 -1.41 -4.07
N ARG A 47 4.58 -1.57 -5.14
CA ARG A 47 4.45 -0.59 -6.22
C ARG A 47 3.78 0.70 -5.75
N PHE A 48 2.78 0.61 -4.90
CA PHE A 48 2.16 1.77 -4.28
C PHE A 48 3.13 2.54 -3.36
N MET A 49 3.97 1.84 -2.58
CA MET A 49 5.05 2.45 -1.80
C MET A 49 6.05 3.21 -2.70
N TYR A 50 6.33 2.69 -3.89
CA TYR A 50 7.14 3.43 -4.88
C TYR A 50 6.43 4.71 -5.35
N LEU A 51 5.10 4.70 -5.57
CA LEU A 51 4.37 5.93 -5.88
C LEU A 51 4.48 6.96 -4.76
N ILE A 52 4.34 6.54 -3.49
CA ILE A 52 4.55 7.42 -2.33
C ILE A 52 5.95 8.04 -2.40
N TYR A 53 6.98 7.24 -2.66
CA TYR A 53 8.35 7.70 -2.78
C TYR A 53 8.52 8.73 -3.91
N LYS A 54 8.08 8.38 -5.12
CA LYS A 54 8.29 9.19 -6.33
C LYS A 54 7.53 10.52 -6.29
N TYR A 55 6.31 10.51 -5.75
CA TYR A 55 5.40 11.64 -5.80
C TYR A 55 5.29 12.42 -4.47
N ASN A 56 6.13 12.14 -3.46
CA ASN A 56 6.04 12.80 -2.14
C ASN A 56 6.10 14.34 -2.16
N LYS A 57 6.72 14.95 -3.18
CA LYS A 57 6.84 16.42 -3.33
C LYS A 57 5.84 17.03 -4.32
N SER A 58 4.96 16.22 -4.90
CA SER A 58 4.02 16.67 -5.95
C SER A 58 2.74 17.32 -5.40
N GLY A 59 2.46 17.17 -4.09
CA GLY A 59 1.19 17.56 -3.48
C GLY A 59 0.01 16.66 -3.89
N ILE A 60 0.27 15.56 -4.61
CA ILE A 60 -0.75 14.59 -5.00
C ILE A 60 -1.12 13.74 -3.79
N LYS A 61 -2.43 13.62 -3.53
CA LYS A 61 -2.98 12.65 -2.58
C LYS A 61 -3.08 11.29 -3.26
N LEU A 62 -2.32 10.32 -2.78
CA LEU A 62 -2.38 8.94 -3.27
C LEU A 62 -3.40 8.15 -2.43
N VAL A 63 -4.29 7.43 -3.11
CA VAL A 63 -5.33 6.61 -2.49
C VAL A 63 -5.10 5.15 -2.90
N PRO A 64 -4.85 4.23 -1.96
CA PRO A 64 -4.64 2.82 -2.28
C PRO A 64 -5.95 2.13 -2.70
N SER A 65 -5.85 0.94 -3.31
CA SER A 65 -6.99 0.02 -3.40
C SER A 65 -7.28 -0.61 -2.03
N ILE A 66 -8.41 -1.30 -1.88
CA ILE A 66 -8.78 -1.98 -0.63
C ILE A 66 -7.71 -3.01 -0.24
N GLU A 67 -7.21 -3.75 -1.23
CA GLU A 67 -6.20 -4.79 -1.06
C GLU A 67 -4.90 -4.20 -0.55
N ILE A 68 -4.44 -3.11 -1.18
CA ILE A 68 -3.21 -2.40 -0.82
C ILE A 68 -3.35 -1.80 0.59
N ASP A 69 -4.50 -1.20 0.90
CA ASP A 69 -4.76 -0.60 2.22
C ASP A 69 -4.72 -1.65 3.34
N GLU A 70 -5.29 -2.84 3.11
CA GLU A 70 -5.27 -3.93 4.08
C GLU A 70 -3.85 -4.46 4.34
N ILE A 71 -3.03 -4.62 3.29
CA ILE A 71 -1.61 -4.97 3.45
C ILE A 71 -0.88 -3.87 4.23
N TRP A 72 -1.15 -2.59 3.92
CA TRP A 72 -0.52 -1.46 4.59
C TRP A 72 -0.89 -1.40 6.07
N HIS A 73 -2.16 -1.62 6.43
CA HIS A 73 -2.59 -1.67 7.84
C HIS A 73 -1.84 -2.76 8.59
N HIS A 74 -1.72 -3.96 8.00
CA HIS A 74 -0.98 -5.07 8.60
C HIS A 74 0.51 -4.76 8.77
N HIS A 75 1.11 -4.03 7.81
CA HIS A 75 2.48 -3.58 7.91
C HIS A 75 2.66 -2.56 9.05
N ILE A 76 1.76 -1.58 9.18
CA ILE A 76 1.80 -0.55 10.24
C ILE A 76 1.64 -1.16 11.64
N LEU A 77 0.82 -2.19 11.78
CA LEU A 77 0.55 -2.83 13.08
C LEU A 77 1.81 -3.44 13.73
N ASP A 78 2.81 -3.82 12.95
CA ASP A 78 4.16 -4.10 13.45
C ASP A 78 5.00 -2.82 13.45
N THR A 79 4.68 -1.91 14.37
CA THR A 79 5.21 -0.54 14.38
C THR A 79 6.74 -0.47 14.41
N LYS A 80 7.42 -1.44 15.04
CA LYS A 80 8.88 -1.49 15.09
C LYS A 80 9.49 -1.82 13.73
N ASN A 81 8.97 -2.86 13.07
CA ASN A 81 9.45 -3.22 11.74
C ASN A 81 9.05 -2.16 10.72
N TYR A 82 7.80 -1.66 10.78
CA TYR A 82 7.35 -0.59 9.90
C TYR A 82 8.22 0.68 9.98
N GLN A 83 8.59 1.10 11.19
CA GLN A 83 9.51 2.25 11.36
C GLN A 83 10.88 1.96 10.72
N LYS A 84 11.43 0.77 10.94
CA LYS A 84 12.72 0.37 10.38
C LYS A 84 12.68 0.33 8.85
N ASP A 85 11.62 -0.25 8.29
CA ASP A 85 11.44 -0.39 6.84
C ASP A 85 11.23 0.99 6.20
N CYS A 86 10.45 1.86 6.85
CA CYS A 86 10.29 3.24 6.44
C CYS A 86 11.62 4.02 6.45
N GLU A 87 12.43 3.88 7.50
CA GLU A 87 13.75 4.51 7.57
C GLU A 87 14.69 4.00 6.46
N ASN A 88 14.68 2.68 6.20
CA ASN A 88 15.49 2.09 5.15
C ASN A 88 15.09 2.60 3.75
N ILE A 89 13.78 2.65 3.48
CA ILE A 89 13.23 2.98 2.16
C ILE A 89 13.20 4.49 1.92
N TYR A 90 12.69 5.27 2.87
CA TYR A 90 12.41 6.70 2.71
C TYR A 90 13.38 7.60 3.48
N GLY A 91 14.01 7.08 4.55
CA GLY A 91 14.76 7.89 5.52
C GLY A 91 13.84 8.71 6.46
N TYR A 92 12.56 8.36 6.52
CA TYR A 92 11.57 8.95 7.41
C TYR A 92 10.36 8.03 7.56
N PHE A 93 9.58 8.24 8.63
CA PHE A 93 8.33 7.50 8.87
C PHE A 93 7.22 7.96 7.92
N VAL A 94 6.66 7.04 7.12
CA VAL A 94 5.50 7.34 6.26
C VAL A 94 4.22 7.19 7.08
N HIS A 95 3.52 8.30 7.29
CA HIS A 95 2.25 8.30 8.01
C HIS A 95 1.10 7.85 7.11
N HIS A 96 0.23 6.99 7.66
CA HIS A 96 -1.07 6.67 7.11
C HIS A 96 -2.13 7.55 7.78
N SER A 97 -2.92 8.24 6.98
CA SER A 97 -4.11 8.93 7.47
C SER A 97 -5.30 7.99 7.26
N PRO A 98 -5.86 7.38 8.32
CA PRO A 98 -7.10 6.65 8.19
C PRO A 98 -8.20 7.61 7.69
N PHE A 99 -9.27 7.03 7.18
CA PHE A 99 -10.48 7.65 6.62
C PHE A 99 -11.10 8.80 7.46
N SER A 100 -10.58 9.11 8.66
CA SER A 100 -10.99 10.16 9.60
C SER A 100 -10.91 11.60 9.09
N GLU A 101 -10.39 11.86 7.88
CA GLU A 101 -10.48 13.20 7.28
C GLU A 101 -11.83 13.47 6.59
N LEU A 102 -12.80 12.55 6.60
CA LEU A 102 -14.05 12.64 5.82
C LEU A 102 -15.25 13.30 6.51
N THR A 103 -15.02 14.26 7.39
CA THR A 103 -16.12 15.09 7.90
C THR A 103 -16.50 16.16 6.86
N GLY A 104 -17.40 15.85 5.92
CA GLY A 104 -17.98 16.83 4.98
C GLY A 104 -18.59 16.23 3.70
N ASP A 105 -19.67 16.84 3.21
CA ASP A 105 -20.57 16.30 2.17
C ASP A 105 -19.94 16.08 0.77
N ASN A 106 -18.80 16.72 0.46
CA ASN A 106 -18.17 16.70 -0.87
C ASN A 106 -16.90 15.80 -0.98
N LYS A 107 -16.50 15.09 0.08
CA LYS A 107 -15.20 14.40 0.11
C LYS A 107 -15.18 12.99 -0.50
N LEU A 108 -16.34 12.33 -0.68
CA LEU A 108 -16.39 11.04 -1.41
C LEU A 108 -15.96 11.21 -2.89
N ASP A 109 -16.35 12.33 -3.49
CA ASP A 109 -15.91 12.70 -4.84
C ASP A 109 -14.39 12.96 -4.87
N GLU A 110 -13.84 13.63 -3.86
CA GLU A 110 -12.40 13.87 -3.75
C GLU A 110 -11.59 12.57 -3.63
N VAL A 111 -12.04 11.61 -2.81
CA VAL A 111 -11.41 10.29 -2.70
C VAL A 111 -11.43 9.57 -4.04
N SER A 112 -12.58 9.58 -4.72
CA SER A 112 -12.74 8.92 -6.03
C SER A 112 -11.83 9.55 -7.10
N ILE A 113 -11.73 10.88 -7.13
CA ILE A 113 -10.84 11.61 -8.04
C ILE A 113 -9.36 11.27 -7.75
N ASN A 114 -8.96 11.25 -6.48
CA ASN A 114 -7.58 10.94 -6.09
C ASN A 114 -7.25 9.46 -6.33
N PHE A 115 -8.21 8.55 -6.18
CA PHE A 115 -8.04 7.14 -6.55
C PHE A 115 -7.84 6.98 -8.05
N MET A 116 -8.66 7.63 -8.89
CA MET A 116 -8.47 7.64 -10.35
C MET A 116 -7.11 8.21 -10.74
N LYS A 117 -6.66 9.27 -10.06
CA LYS A 117 -5.32 9.83 -10.27
C LYS A 117 -4.22 8.84 -9.88
N THR A 118 -4.39 8.12 -8.77
CA THR A 118 -3.46 7.08 -8.35
C THR A 118 -3.39 5.96 -9.39
N GLN A 119 -4.54 5.50 -9.90
CA GLN A 119 -4.61 4.52 -10.98
C GLN A 119 -3.85 4.96 -12.23
N GLN A 120 -3.98 6.23 -12.62
CA GLN A 120 -3.26 6.77 -13.77
C GLN A 120 -1.74 6.77 -13.56
N LEU A 121 -1.27 7.20 -12.38
CA LEU A 121 0.16 7.16 -12.04
C LEU A 121 0.68 5.72 -11.98
N TYR A 122 -0.12 4.80 -11.45
CA TYR A 122 0.22 3.38 -11.38
C TYR A 122 0.36 2.80 -12.80
N LEU A 123 -0.56 3.12 -13.72
CA LEU A 123 -0.45 2.77 -15.14
C LEU A 123 0.81 3.33 -15.79
N GLU A 124 1.11 4.61 -15.57
CA GLU A 124 2.31 5.25 -16.13
C GLU A 124 3.61 4.58 -15.65
N GLU A 125 3.66 4.17 -14.39
CA GLU A 125 4.86 3.55 -13.82
C GLU A 125 4.98 2.06 -14.12
N PHE A 126 3.87 1.32 -14.25
CA PHE A 126 3.88 -0.14 -14.25
C PHE A 126 3.22 -0.78 -15.47
N GLY A 127 2.58 0.01 -16.34
CA GLY A 127 1.97 -0.48 -17.58
C GLY A 127 0.63 -1.19 -17.38
N GLU A 128 0.09 -1.20 -16.18
CA GLU A 128 -1.22 -1.79 -15.84
C GLU A 128 -1.89 -0.98 -14.72
N TYR A 129 -3.20 -1.19 -14.50
CA TYR A 129 -3.91 -0.61 -13.36
C TYR A 129 -3.80 -1.51 -12.13
N MET A 130 -3.99 -0.94 -10.94
CA MET A 130 -4.31 -1.72 -9.74
C MET A 130 -5.59 -2.52 -9.98
N TYR A 131 -5.65 -3.74 -9.48
CA TYR A 131 -6.73 -4.69 -9.72
C TYR A 131 -7.16 -5.39 -8.44
N GLU A 132 -8.43 -5.81 -8.41
CA GLU A 132 -8.99 -6.61 -7.33
C GLU A 132 -8.33 -7.99 -7.30
N VAL A 133 -7.99 -8.47 -6.11
CA VAL A 133 -7.40 -9.80 -5.91
C VAL A 133 -8.43 -10.78 -5.37
N ASP A 134 -8.11 -12.07 -5.48
CA ASP A 134 -8.93 -13.10 -4.87
C ASP A 134 -8.75 -13.14 -3.34
N PHE A 135 -9.86 -13.09 -2.63
CA PHE A 135 -9.94 -12.95 -1.19
C PHE A 135 -10.60 -14.18 -0.56
#